data_AF-A0A2S2NNA5-F1
#
_entry.id   AF-A0A2S2NNA5-F1
#
_cell.length_a   1.000
_cell.length_b   1.000
_cell.length_c   1.000
_cell.angle_alpha   90.00
_cell.angle_beta   90.00
_cell.angle_gamma   90.00
#
_symmetry.space_group_name_H-M   'P 1'
#
loop_
_entity.id
_entity.type
_entity.pdbx_description
1 polymer ?
#
loop_
_entity_poly.entity_id
_entity_poly.type
_entity_poly.pdbx_seq_one_letter_code
_entity_poly.pdbx_strand_id
1 'polypeptide(L)'
;MGQLRQRSDRMLPKCVPIGIIVGFDAVILSSVPLGGGLSSSASLEVATYSFIEAITGNRTIQLVQKAMVCQKAEHMFAGVPCGIMDQFISVMGIEGHALLIDCKSLQYEPVPLTESNYVFLITNSNVHHELSSSQYQLRRYQCEEASDLLNVQSLRSATMETLNSKVNNISTL
;
A
#
# COMPACT_ATOMS: atom_id res chain seq x y z
N MET A 1 10.43 26.31 -11.46
CA MET A 1 10.37 24.99 -10.78
C MET A 1 9.54 25.16 -9.52
N GLY A 2 8.23 24.93 -9.61
CA GLY A 2 7.34 25.01 -8.44
C GLY A 2 7.55 23.80 -7.55
N GLN A 3 7.73 24.01 -6.25
CA GLN A 3 7.73 22.92 -5.27
C GLN A 3 6.39 22.19 -5.34
N LEU A 4 6.44 20.90 -5.68
CA LEU A 4 5.31 19.98 -5.62
C LEU A 4 4.79 19.98 -4.17
N ARG A 5 3.63 20.59 -3.94
CA ARG A 5 2.94 20.51 -2.64
C ARG A 5 2.46 19.08 -2.45
N GLN A 6 3.23 18.27 -1.73
CA GLN A 6 2.75 16.94 -1.31
C GLN A 6 1.64 17.13 -0.28
N ARG A 7 0.46 16.55 -0.52
CA ARG A 7 -0.59 16.38 0.50
C ARG A 7 -0.22 15.30 1.55
N SER A 8 1.07 15.08 1.80
CA SER A 8 1.59 13.94 2.56
C SER A 8 1.35 14.00 4.07
N ASP A 9 0.85 15.11 4.61
CA ASP A 9 0.61 15.28 6.05
C ASP A 9 -0.84 15.04 6.49
N ARG A 10 -1.59 14.19 5.78
CA ARG A 10 -2.80 13.61 6.38
C ARG A 10 -2.31 12.64 7.46
N MET A 11 -2.13 13.17 8.69
CA MET A 11 -1.49 12.53 9.84
C MET A 11 -1.65 11.01 9.80
N LEU A 12 -0.59 10.31 9.39
CA LEU A 12 -0.48 8.88 9.64
C LEU A 12 -0.70 8.70 11.16
N PRO A 13 -1.59 7.79 11.58
CA PRO A 13 -1.94 7.66 12.98
C PRO A 13 -0.68 7.51 13.83
N LYS A 14 -0.71 8.10 15.03
CA LYS A 14 0.40 8.01 15.97
C LYS A 14 0.74 6.54 16.16
N CYS A 15 2.02 6.17 15.95
CA CYS A 15 2.47 4.80 16.18
C CYS A 15 2.17 4.46 17.64
N VAL A 16 1.40 3.39 17.87
CA VAL A 16 1.14 2.89 19.22
C VAL A 16 2.37 2.10 19.64
N PRO A 17 2.98 2.39 20.80
CA PRO A 17 4.13 1.62 21.28
C PRO A 17 3.74 0.14 21.51
N ILE A 18 4.50 -0.80 20.94
CA ILE A 18 4.32 -2.26 21.13
C ILE A 18 5.12 -2.74 22.37
N GLY A 19 5.27 -1.86 23.37
CA GLY A 19 6.09 -2.11 24.56
C GLY A 19 7.58 -1.86 24.34
N ILE A 20 8.41 -2.37 25.25
CA ILE A 20 9.87 -2.24 25.20
C ILE A 20 10.43 -3.26 24.23
N ILE A 21 11.15 -2.79 23.21
CA ILE A 21 11.86 -3.64 22.25
C ILE A 21 13.28 -3.85 22.76
N VAL A 22 13.70 -5.10 22.88
CA VAL A 22 15.10 -5.48 23.18
C VAL A 22 15.87 -5.70 21.87
N GLY A 23 17.20 -5.60 21.93
CA GLY A 23 18.04 -6.04 20.80
C GLY A 23 17.84 -7.54 20.53
N PHE A 24 17.94 -7.93 19.26
CA PHE A 24 17.77 -9.32 18.83
C PHE A 24 18.66 -9.63 17.63
N ASP A 25 18.97 -10.91 17.46
CA ASP A 25 19.57 -11.46 16.25
C ASP A 25 18.52 -12.23 15.45
N ALA A 26 18.44 -12.01 14.14
CA ALA A 26 17.49 -12.67 13.26
C ALA A 26 18.11 -12.99 11.90
N VAL A 27 17.69 -14.12 11.32
CA VAL A 27 18.01 -14.51 9.94
C VAL A 27 16.76 -14.35 9.10
N ILE A 28 16.87 -13.67 7.97
CA ILE A 28 15.76 -13.41 7.05
C ILE A 28 15.96 -14.25 5.79
N LEU A 29 14.98 -15.08 5.47
CA LEU A 29 14.88 -15.80 4.20
C LEU A 29 13.55 -15.45 3.53
N SER A 30 13.57 -15.26 2.21
CA SER A 30 12.36 -15.00 1.43
C SER A 30 12.43 -15.73 0.10
N SER A 31 11.30 -16.27 -0.33
CA SER A 31 11.09 -16.81 -1.67
C SER A 31 10.44 -15.78 -2.61
N VAL A 32 10.04 -14.60 -2.09
CA VAL A 32 9.46 -13.54 -2.92
C VAL A 32 10.59 -12.91 -3.75
N PRO A 33 10.49 -12.91 -5.09
CA PRO A 33 11.54 -12.37 -5.94
C PRO A 33 11.71 -10.87 -5.68
N LEU A 34 12.93 -10.46 -5.34
CA LEU A 34 13.25 -9.07 -5.03
C LEU A 34 12.96 -8.17 -6.24
N GLY A 35 12.16 -7.13 -6.04
CA GLY A 35 11.80 -6.18 -7.10
C GLY A 35 10.96 -6.76 -8.23
N GLY A 36 10.40 -7.98 -8.08
CA GLY A 36 9.57 -8.65 -9.09
C GLY A 36 8.12 -8.15 -9.17
N GLY A 37 7.77 -7.06 -8.46
CA GLY A 37 6.39 -6.56 -8.41
C GLY A 37 5.43 -7.39 -7.56
N LEU A 38 5.95 -8.28 -6.71
CA LEU A 38 5.18 -9.15 -5.81
C LEU A 38 5.35 -8.77 -4.32
N SER A 39 5.57 -7.47 -4.06
CA SER A 39 5.53 -6.90 -2.71
C SER A 39 6.54 -7.50 -1.71
N SER A 40 7.78 -7.74 -2.14
CA SER A 40 8.84 -8.26 -1.28
C SER A 40 9.13 -7.37 -0.07
N SER A 41 9.08 -6.03 -0.22
CA SER A 41 9.25 -5.08 0.91
C SER A 41 8.14 -5.23 1.95
N ALA A 42 6.88 -5.19 1.51
CA ALA A 42 5.74 -5.38 2.40
C ALA A 42 5.78 -6.72 3.14
N SER A 43 6.19 -7.81 2.48
CA SER A 43 6.35 -9.11 3.14
C SER A 43 7.39 -9.07 4.28
N LEU A 44 8.49 -8.35 4.07
CA LEU A 44 9.55 -8.17 5.08
C LEU A 44 9.09 -7.25 6.21
N GLU A 45 8.41 -6.14 5.91
CA GLU A 45 7.85 -5.23 6.92
C GLU A 45 6.89 -5.98 7.84
N VAL A 46 5.95 -6.75 7.26
CA VAL A 46 4.91 -7.48 8.01
C VAL A 46 5.51 -8.65 8.77
N ALA A 47 6.49 -9.37 8.22
CA ALA A 47 7.22 -10.41 8.93
C ALA A 47 7.97 -9.84 10.14
N THR A 48 8.67 -8.72 9.96
CA THR A 48 9.39 -8.02 11.04
C THR A 48 8.44 -7.54 12.13
N TYR A 49 7.30 -6.95 11.75
CA TYR A 49 6.28 -6.55 12.72
C TYR A 49 5.77 -7.76 13.51
N SER A 50 5.45 -8.86 12.84
CA SER A 50 4.98 -10.10 13.48
C SER A 50 6.03 -10.68 14.44
N PHE A 51 7.30 -10.60 14.08
CA PHE A 51 8.41 -11.01 14.93
C PHE A 51 8.50 -10.13 16.19
N ILE A 52 8.37 -8.80 16.05
CA ILE A 52 8.35 -7.85 17.17
C ILE A 52 7.17 -8.15 18.12
N GLU A 53 5.97 -8.42 17.60
CA GLU A 53 4.82 -8.84 18.42
C GLU A 53 5.13 -10.13 19.22
N ALA A 54 5.83 -11.08 18.60
CA ALA A 54 6.19 -12.35 19.24
C ALA A 54 7.20 -12.16 20.39
N ILE A 55 8.26 -11.36 20.19
CA ILE A 55 9.31 -11.17 21.20
C ILE A 55 8.90 -10.23 22.35
N THR A 56 7.96 -9.31 22.09
CA THR A 56 7.44 -8.39 23.11
C THR A 56 6.26 -8.96 23.89
N GLY A 57 5.62 -10.01 23.36
CA GLY A 57 4.37 -10.55 23.88
C GLY A 57 3.15 -9.63 23.66
N ASN A 58 3.33 -8.49 22.98
CA ASN A 58 2.28 -7.52 22.72
C ASN A 58 1.73 -7.70 21.31
N ARG A 59 0.50 -8.23 21.20
CA ARG A 59 -0.18 -8.37 19.91
C ARG A 59 -1.04 -7.15 19.63
N THR A 60 -0.94 -6.65 18.40
CA THR A 60 -1.82 -5.59 17.92
C THR A 60 -3.23 -6.13 17.73
N ILE A 61 -4.19 -5.51 18.42
CA ILE A 61 -5.60 -5.95 18.41
C ILE A 61 -6.24 -5.72 17.04
N GLN A 62 -5.85 -4.65 16.33
CA GLN A 62 -6.42 -4.28 15.04
C GLN A 62 -5.41 -4.50 13.90
N LEU A 63 -5.64 -5.52 13.07
CA LEU A 63 -4.78 -5.85 11.92
C LEU A 63 -4.53 -4.68 10.96
N VAL A 64 -5.53 -3.79 10.79
CA VAL A 64 -5.40 -2.56 9.99
C VAL A 64 -4.28 -1.68 10.51
N GLN A 65 -4.11 -1.56 11.83
CA GLN A 65 -3.05 -0.75 12.44
C GLN A 65 -1.66 -1.32 12.11
N LYS A 66 -1.52 -2.65 12.13
CA LYS A 66 -0.29 -3.34 11.74
C LYS A 66 0.10 -3.02 10.30
N ALA A 67 -0.84 -3.11 9.37
CA ALA A 67 -0.59 -2.78 7.97
C ALA A 67 -0.20 -1.30 7.77
N MET A 68 -0.85 -0.36 8.46
CA MET A 68 -0.49 1.06 8.38
C MET A 68 0.88 1.39 8.97
N VAL A 69 1.32 0.69 10.02
CA VAL A 69 2.67 0.88 10.55
C VAL A 69 3.72 0.38 9.56
N CYS A 70 3.48 -0.76 8.91
CA CYS A 70 4.34 -1.28 7.85
C CYS A 70 4.42 -0.29 6.68
N GLN A 71 3.27 0.22 6.20
CA GLN A 71 3.22 1.26 5.17
C GLN A 71 4.01 2.51 5.57
N LYS A 72 3.88 2.93 6.84
CA LYS A 72 4.64 4.08 7.35
C LYS A 72 6.15 3.81 7.35
N ALA A 73 6.59 2.59 7.62
CA ALA A 73 7.99 2.21 7.50
C ALA A 73 8.47 2.36 6.05
N GLU A 74 7.68 1.88 5.08
CA GLU A 74 7.98 2.02 3.64
C GLU A 74 8.06 3.51 3.21
N HIS A 75 7.16 4.36 3.72
CA HIS A 75 7.17 5.79 3.44
C HIS A 75 8.39 6.50 4.05
N MET A 76 8.71 6.21 5.31
CA MET A 76 9.72 6.96 6.07
C MET A 76 11.15 6.46 5.89
N PHE A 77 11.33 5.15 5.70
CA PHE A 77 12.66 4.54 5.66
C PHE A 77 13.07 4.13 4.24
N ALA A 78 12.14 3.59 3.43
CA ALA A 78 12.41 3.29 2.03
C ALA A 78 12.13 4.50 1.10
N GLY A 79 11.39 5.51 1.57
CA GLY A 79 11.07 6.71 0.79
C GLY A 79 10.06 6.46 -0.34
N VAL A 80 9.31 5.36 -0.28
CA VAL A 80 8.35 4.96 -1.31
C VAL A 80 6.94 5.33 -0.85
N PRO A 81 6.25 6.28 -1.50
CA PRO A 81 4.94 6.76 -1.05
C PRO A 81 3.78 5.86 -1.52
N CYS A 82 3.90 4.56 -1.25
CA CYS A 82 2.98 3.50 -1.68
C CYS A 82 1.55 3.64 -1.11
N GLY A 83 0.60 2.93 -1.72
CA GLY A 83 -0.73 2.70 -1.17
C GLY A 83 -0.71 1.74 0.03
N ILE A 84 -1.86 1.22 0.45
CA ILE A 84 -1.99 0.36 1.63
C ILE A 84 -2.12 -1.14 1.28
N MET A 85 -2.33 -1.45 0.00
CA MET A 85 -2.76 -2.76 -0.49
C MET A 85 -1.79 -3.89 -0.12
N ASP A 86 -0.50 -3.70 -0.39
CA ASP A 86 0.56 -4.68 -0.20
C ASP A 86 0.67 -5.13 1.26
N GLN A 87 0.70 -4.17 2.18
CA GLN A 87 0.72 -4.44 3.61
C GLN A 87 -0.61 -5.03 4.10
N PHE A 88 -1.76 -4.62 3.54
CA PHE A 88 -3.06 -5.21 3.89
C PHE A 88 -3.12 -6.70 3.57
N ILE A 89 -2.84 -7.08 2.32
CA ILE A 89 -2.95 -8.48 1.91
C ILE A 89 -1.91 -9.35 2.62
N SER A 90 -0.70 -8.82 2.87
CA SER A 90 0.32 -9.55 3.61
C SER A 90 -0.06 -9.76 5.10
N VAL A 91 -0.88 -8.90 5.70
CA VAL A 91 -1.36 -9.05 7.08
C VAL A 91 -2.62 -9.90 7.19
N MET A 92 -3.56 -9.73 6.25
CA MET A 92 -4.94 -10.23 6.37
C MET A 92 -5.26 -11.38 5.39
N GLY A 93 -4.29 -11.81 4.59
CA GLY A 93 -4.48 -12.90 3.63
C GLY A 93 -4.97 -14.18 4.30
N ILE A 94 -5.92 -14.84 3.64
CA ILE A 94 -6.49 -16.12 4.07
C ILE A 94 -6.29 -17.10 2.92
N GLU A 95 -5.86 -18.32 3.24
CA GLU A 95 -5.74 -19.39 2.26
C GLU A 95 -7.05 -19.58 1.48
N GLY A 96 -6.94 -19.71 0.16
CA GLY A 96 -8.11 -19.90 -0.72
C GLY A 96 -9.02 -18.67 -0.87
N HIS A 97 -8.57 -17.47 -0.52
CA HIS A 97 -9.36 -16.25 -0.65
C HIS A 97 -8.58 -15.13 -1.37
N ALA A 98 -9.28 -14.36 -2.18
CA ALA A 98 -8.87 -12.99 -2.51
C ALA A 98 -9.32 -12.05 -1.38
N LEU A 99 -8.79 -10.83 -1.36
CA LEU A 99 -9.19 -9.82 -0.38
C LEU A 99 -9.73 -8.59 -1.12
N LEU A 100 -11.02 -8.33 -1.00
CA LEU A 100 -11.61 -7.07 -1.45
C LEU A 100 -11.33 -6.00 -0.40
N ILE A 101 -10.68 -4.91 -0.80
CA ILE A 101 -10.27 -3.83 0.13
C ILE A 101 -10.90 -2.52 -0.33
N ASP A 102 -11.70 -1.89 0.55
CA ASP A 102 -12.08 -0.49 0.37
C ASP A 102 -11.00 0.40 1.00
N CYS A 103 -10.08 0.90 0.18
CA CYS A 103 -8.95 1.72 0.66
C CYS A 103 -9.34 3.09 1.25
N LYS A 104 -10.62 3.51 1.16
CA LYS A 104 -11.10 4.76 1.78
C LYS A 104 -11.55 4.53 3.22
N SER A 105 -12.34 3.48 3.43
CA SER A 105 -12.90 3.11 4.74
C SER A 105 -12.04 2.11 5.51
N LEU A 106 -11.06 1.49 4.84
CA LEU A 106 -10.22 0.41 5.33
C LEU A 106 -10.99 -0.86 5.73
N GLN A 107 -12.24 -0.98 5.28
CA GLN A 107 -13.00 -2.22 5.35
C GLN A 107 -12.46 -3.23 4.35
N TYR A 108 -12.50 -4.50 4.72
CA TYR A 108 -12.04 -5.59 3.88
C TYR A 108 -12.97 -6.80 4.00
N GLU A 109 -13.06 -7.55 2.92
CA GLU A 109 -13.88 -8.75 2.81
C GLU A 109 -13.06 -9.86 2.15
N PRO A 110 -12.80 -10.98 2.83
CA PRO A 110 -12.26 -12.17 2.21
C PRO A 110 -13.28 -12.73 1.21
N VAL A 111 -12.87 -12.87 -0.05
CA VAL A 111 -13.70 -13.42 -1.13
C VAL A 111 -13.20 -14.82 -1.48
N PRO A 112 -13.98 -15.88 -1.21
CA PRO A 112 -13.56 -17.26 -1.49
C PRO A 112 -13.22 -17.49 -2.97
N LEU A 113 -12.12 -18.19 -3.22
CA LEU A 113 -11.70 -18.66 -4.54
C LEU A 113 -12.04 -20.16 -4.65
N THR A 114 -13.34 -20.46 -4.80
CA THR A 114 -13.87 -21.83 -4.72
C THR A 114 -13.76 -22.65 -5.99
N GLU A 115 -13.44 -22.01 -7.13
CA GLU A 115 -13.38 -22.66 -8.43
C GLU A 115 -12.04 -23.37 -8.63
N SER A 116 -12.03 -24.70 -8.54
CA SER A 116 -10.83 -25.53 -8.67
C SER A 116 -10.30 -25.69 -10.10
N ASN A 117 -11.07 -25.25 -11.10
CA ASN A 117 -10.71 -25.40 -12.52
C ASN A 117 -9.84 -24.26 -13.06
N TYR A 118 -9.54 -23.24 -12.25
CA TYR A 118 -8.73 -22.10 -12.66
C TYR A 118 -7.43 -22.02 -11.87
N VAL A 119 -6.41 -21.47 -12.52
CA VAL A 119 -5.11 -21.19 -11.92
C VAL A 119 -4.73 -19.74 -12.18
N PHE A 120 -4.06 -19.11 -11.22
CA PHE A 120 -3.44 -17.80 -11.41
C PHE A 120 -1.99 -17.99 -11.83
N LEU A 121 -1.71 -17.82 -13.13
CA LEU A 121 -0.34 -17.85 -13.65
C LEU A 121 0.30 -16.45 -13.55
N ILE A 122 1.28 -16.30 -12.66
CA ILE A 122 2.09 -15.09 -12.56
C ILE A 122 3.28 -15.20 -13.51
N THR A 123 3.38 -14.30 -14.49
CA THR A 123 4.49 -14.27 -15.46
C THR A 123 5.35 -13.04 -15.21
N ASN A 124 6.57 -13.25 -14.73
CA ASN A 124 7.55 -12.17 -14.55
C ASN A 124 8.22 -11.84 -15.89
N SER A 125 8.18 -10.58 -16.32
CA SER A 125 8.84 -10.12 -17.55
C SER A 125 10.36 -10.19 -17.47
N ASN A 126 10.93 -10.26 -16.26
CA ASN A 126 12.37 -10.16 -15.98
C ASN A 126 13.01 -8.85 -16.45
N VAL A 127 12.21 -7.81 -16.70
CA VAL A 127 12.69 -6.47 -17.06
C VAL A 127 12.62 -5.58 -15.82
N HIS A 128 13.77 -5.07 -15.38
CA HIS A 128 13.87 -4.10 -14.31
C HIS A 128 14.10 -2.71 -14.90
N HIS A 129 13.07 -1.85 -14.86
CA HIS A 129 13.23 -0.43 -15.14
C HIS A 129 13.53 0.31 -13.82
N GLU A 130 14.64 1.05 -13.76
CA GLU A 130 15.02 1.92 -12.63
C GLU A 130 13.99 3.05 -12.34
N LEU A 131 12.96 3.17 -13.17
CA LEU A 131 11.98 4.25 -13.21
C LEU A 131 10.79 4.12 -12.24
N SER A 132 10.70 3.02 -11.46
CA SER A 132 9.46 2.68 -10.75
C SER A 132 9.05 3.71 -9.69
N SER A 133 9.98 4.26 -8.93
CA SER A 133 9.66 5.20 -7.84
C SER A 133 9.26 6.59 -8.34
N SER A 134 9.97 7.14 -9.33
CA SER A 134 9.72 8.50 -9.84
C SER A 134 8.43 8.60 -10.64
N GLN A 135 8.11 7.60 -11.48
CA GLN A 135 6.88 7.57 -12.26
C GLN A 135 5.66 7.32 -11.37
N TYR A 136 5.78 6.43 -10.36
CA TYR A 136 4.70 6.21 -9.40
C TYR A 136 4.37 7.50 -8.63
N GLN A 137 5.40 8.21 -8.14
CA GLN A 137 5.24 9.51 -7.47
C GLN A 137 4.55 10.54 -8.37
N LEU A 138 4.97 10.63 -9.63
CA LEU A 138 4.35 11.52 -10.61
C LEU A 138 2.87 11.19 -10.82
N ARG A 139 2.52 9.91 -10.97
CA ARG A 139 1.12 9.47 -11.15
C ARG A 139 0.27 9.81 -9.93
N ARG A 140 0.80 9.64 -8.72
CA ARG A 140 0.11 10.05 -7.48
C ARG A 140 -0.16 11.56 -7.49
N TYR A 141 0.84 12.37 -7.81
CA TYR A 141 0.68 13.82 -7.90
C TYR A 141 -0.39 14.22 -8.93
N GLN A 142 -0.36 13.62 -10.13
CA GLN A 142 -1.36 13.87 -11.17
C GLN A 142 -2.79 13.51 -10.71
N CYS A 143 -2.95 12.44 -9.92
CA CYS A 143 -4.26 12.09 -9.35
C CYS A 143 -4.72 13.08 -8.27
N GLU A 144 -3.80 13.61 -7.47
CA GLU A 144 -4.07 14.65 -6.46
C GLU A 144 -4.51 15.96 -7.15
N GLU A 145 -3.79 16.38 -8.19
CA GLU A 145 -4.13 17.54 -9.02
C GLU A 145 -5.49 17.37 -9.70
N ALA A 146 -5.75 16.21 -10.31
CA ALA A 146 -7.05 15.93 -10.91
C ALA A 146 -8.19 15.96 -9.88
N SER A 147 -7.97 15.45 -8.66
CA SER A 147 -8.96 15.51 -7.58
C SER A 147 -9.28 16.97 -7.21
N ASP A 148 -8.27 17.84 -7.21
CA ASP A 148 -8.43 19.27 -6.92
C ASP A 148 -9.18 19.98 -8.04
N LEU A 149 -8.82 19.73 -9.29
CA LEU A 149 -9.54 20.26 -10.45
C LEU A 149 -11.00 19.82 -10.44
N LEU A 150 -11.29 18.59 -10.02
CA LEU A 150 -12.66 18.05 -9.92
C LEU A 150 -13.42 18.52 -8.67
N ASN A 151 -12.78 19.20 -7.72
CA ASN A 151 -13.34 19.57 -6.40
C ASN A 151 -13.82 18.35 -5.58
N VAL A 152 -13.07 17.25 -5.64
CA VAL A 152 -13.35 16.04 -4.85
C VAL A 152 -12.18 15.70 -3.93
N GLN A 153 -12.47 15.08 -2.78
CA GLN A 153 -11.43 14.70 -1.81
C GLN A 153 -10.44 13.65 -2.36
N SER A 154 -10.92 12.80 -3.28
CA SER A 154 -10.16 11.76 -3.96
C SER A 154 -10.91 11.33 -5.22
N LEU A 155 -10.21 10.78 -6.21
CA LEU A 155 -10.83 10.26 -7.44
C LEU A 155 -11.89 9.16 -7.21
N ARG A 156 -11.90 8.48 -6.05
CA ARG A 156 -12.99 7.55 -5.67
C ARG A 156 -14.37 8.21 -5.65
N SER A 157 -14.44 9.53 -5.43
CA SER A 157 -15.71 10.28 -5.41
C SER A 157 -16.02 10.94 -6.77
N ALA A 158 -15.15 10.79 -7.78
CA ALA A 158 -15.39 11.33 -9.10
C ALA A 158 -16.37 10.45 -9.87
N THR A 159 -17.26 11.06 -10.65
CA THR A 159 -18.10 10.39 -11.62
C THR A 159 -17.68 10.77 -13.03
N MET A 160 -18.06 9.96 -14.02
CA MET A 160 -17.83 10.30 -15.43
C MET A 160 -18.49 11.63 -15.83
N GLU A 161 -19.62 11.97 -15.20
CA GLU A 161 -20.28 13.26 -15.40
C GLU A 161 -19.43 14.44 -14.89
N THR A 162 -18.90 14.34 -13.66
CA THR A 162 -18.00 15.37 -13.11
C THR A 162 -16.74 15.51 -13.96
N LEU A 163 -16.19 14.39 -14.43
CA LEU A 163 -15.04 14.40 -15.33
C LEU A 163 -15.38 15.14 -16.63
N ASN A 164 -16.42 14.71 -17.33
CA ASN A 164 -16.83 15.29 -18.62
C ASN A 164 -17.15 16.79 -18.52
N SER A 165 -17.72 17.24 -17.40
CA SER A 165 -17.98 18.67 -17.16
C SER A 165 -16.72 19.54 -17.12
N LYS A 166 -15.54 18.94 -16.88
CA LYS A 166 -14.25 19.63 -16.75
C LYS A 166 -13.20 19.20 -17.79
N VAL A 167 -13.48 18.22 -18.66
CA VAL A 167 -12.56 17.73 -19.72
C VAL A 167 -12.01 18.87 -20.60
N ASN A 168 -12.84 19.87 -20.93
CA ASN A 168 -12.42 21.03 -21.74
C ASN A 168 -11.44 21.96 -21.00
N ASN A 169 -11.40 21.91 -19.66
CA ASN A 169 -10.45 22.66 -18.83
C ASN A 169 -9.21 21.84 -18.43
N ILE A 170 -9.23 20.51 -18.65
CA ILE A 170 -8.13 19.58 -18.32
C ILE A 170 -7.21 19.37 -19.54
N SER A 171 -7.72 19.55 -20.77
CA SER A 171 -6.97 19.31 -22.02
C SER A 171 -5.92 20.38 -22.37
N THR A 172 -5.66 21.35 -21.48
CA THR A 172 -4.74 22.49 -21.68
C THR A 172 -3.54 22.51 -20.70
N LEU A 173 -3.37 21.47 -19.88
CA LEU A 173 -2.19 21.24 -19.02
C LEU A 173 -1.28 20.18 -19.63
#